data_AF-A0A838RAR1-F1
#
_entry.id   AF-A0A838RAR1-F1
#
_cell.length_a   1.000
_cell.length_b   1.000
_cell.length_c   1.000
_cell.angle_alpha   90.00
_cell.angle_beta   90.00
_cell.angle_gamma   90.00
#
_symmetry.space_group_name_H-M   'P 1'
#
loop_
_entity.id
_entity.type
_entity.pdbx_description
1 polymer ?
#
loop_
_entity_poly.entity_id
_entity_poly.type
_entity_poly.pdbx_seq_one_letter_code
_entity_poly.pdbx_strand_id
1 'polypeptide(L)'
;MGYCQQATVAISQSWRRSVRQNTKGFTLIELLIVVVILGVLVAIVVPKFANGKERAMVAAMKSDLRNLLSAEEAFYTNALTYYAGPIPDPAMPYSPSADIAVSLSNVTATGWAAQAIHASSGRTCDIFVGSAASLGAATLEGQVACTP
;
A
#
# COMPACT_ATOMS: atom_id res chain seq x y z
N MET A 1 33.03 46.44 27.26
CA MET A 1 33.23 47.33 26.09
C MET A 1 34.64 47.11 25.58
N GLY A 2 34.80 46.54 24.39
CA GLY A 2 36.10 46.20 23.83
C GLY A 2 35.92 45.71 22.40
N TYR A 3 35.76 46.66 21.49
CA TYR A 3 35.76 46.41 20.05
C TYR A 3 37.20 46.11 19.62
N CYS A 4 37.45 44.91 19.10
CA CYS A 4 38.66 44.64 18.32
C CYS A 4 38.26 44.63 16.84
N GLN A 5 38.79 45.63 16.15
CA GLN A 5 38.47 46.05 14.81
C GLN A 5 39.20 45.21 13.77
N GLN A 6 38.45 44.79 12.74
CA GLN A 6 38.84 44.58 11.34
C GLN A 6 40.32 44.27 11.06
N ALA A 7 40.59 43.01 10.71
CA ALA A 7 41.70 42.65 9.83
C ALA A 7 41.14 42.08 8.53
N THR A 8 40.83 42.96 7.59
CA THR A 8 40.67 42.63 6.17
C THR A 8 42.03 42.23 5.60
N VAL A 9 42.29 40.93 5.50
CA VAL A 9 43.30 40.43 4.55
C VAL A 9 42.58 40.10 3.25
N ALA A 10 42.65 41.02 2.31
CA ALA A 10 42.37 40.77 0.91
C ALA A 10 43.48 39.84 0.37
N ILE A 11 43.28 38.53 0.39
CA ILE A 11 44.15 37.60 -0.33
C ILE A 11 43.73 37.62 -1.80
N SER A 12 44.63 38.21 -2.57
CA SER A 12 44.76 38.22 -4.03
C SER A 12 44.13 37.02 -4.76
N GLN A 13 43.25 37.37 -5.70
CA GLN A 13 42.83 36.51 -6.80
C GLN A 13 44.03 36.15 -7.68
N SER A 14 44.26 34.87 -7.98
CA SER A 14 44.68 34.41 -9.33
C SER A 14 44.89 32.89 -9.42
N TRP A 15 43.82 32.10 -9.31
CA TRP A 15 43.80 30.77 -9.93
C TRP A 15 42.46 30.56 -10.64
N ARG A 16 42.17 31.40 -11.64
CA ARG A 16 41.17 31.06 -12.66
C ARG A 16 41.81 30.02 -13.60
N ARG A 17 41.75 28.74 -13.23
CA ARG A 17 41.91 27.65 -14.20
C ARG A 17 40.78 27.80 -15.23
N SER A 18 41.14 28.23 -16.43
CA SER A 18 40.25 28.20 -17.59
C SER A 18 39.98 26.74 -17.94
N VAL A 19 38.88 26.20 -17.40
CA VAL A 19 38.29 24.95 -17.92
C VAL A 19 37.77 25.31 -19.30
N ARG A 20 38.53 24.94 -20.34
CA ARG A 20 38.02 24.98 -21.73
C ARG A 20 36.77 24.10 -21.77
N GLN A 21 35.61 24.74 -21.74
CA GLN A 21 34.33 24.09 -21.97
C GLN A 21 34.37 23.58 -23.41
N ASN A 22 34.63 22.28 -23.59
CA ASN A 22 34.49 21.61 -24.87
C ASN A 22 32.98 21.50 -25.13
N THR A 23 32.38 22.56 -25.65
CA THR A 23 30.96 22.63 -25.98
C THR A 23 30.71 21.80 -27.24
N LYS A 24 30.72 20.48 -27.09
CA LYS A 24 30.11 19.57 -28.07
C LYS A 24 28.60 19.68 -27.87
N GLY A 25 27.91 20.31 -28.81
CA GLY A 25 26.44 20.33 -28.82
C GLY A 25 25.91 18.94 -29.15
N PHE A 26 24.86 18.51 -28.44
CA PHE A 26 24.08 17.33 -28.83
C PHE A 26 23.48 17.57 -30.21
N THR A 27 23.52 16.55 -31.07
CA THR A 27 22.86 16.63 -32.37
C THR A 27 21.35 16.56 -32.19
N LEU A 28 20.57 17.27 -33.01
CA LEU A 28 19.11 17.20 -33.01
C LEU A 28 18.59 15.77 -33.21
N ILE A 29 19.32 14.96 -33.99
CA ILE A 29 18.98 13.56 -34.25
C ILE A 29 19.21 12.66 -33.03
N GLU A 30 20.23 12.91 -32.21
CA GLU A 30 20.45 12.17 -30.96
C GLU A 30 19.30 12.38 -29.97
N LEU A 31 18.77 13.59 -29.85
CA LEU A 31 17.62 13.82 -28.98
C LEU A 31 16.33 13.23 -29.56
N LEU A 32 16.16 13.26 -30.89
CA LEU A 32 14.97 12.72 -31.56
C LEU A 32 14.83 11.21 -31.33
N ILE A 33 15.90 10.43 -31.53
CA ILE A 33 15.83 8.99 -31.34
C ILE A 33 15.58 8.62 -29.86
N VAL A 34 16.12 9.40 -28.92
CA VAL A 34 15.93 9.18 -27.49
C VAL A 34 14.46 9.36 -27.09
N VAL A 35 13.81 10.45 -27.52
CA VAL A 35 12.39 10.67 -27.17
C VAL A 35 11.47 9.65 -27.83
N VAL A 36 11.84 9.16 -29.02
CA VAL A 36 11.10 8.07 -29.69
C VAL A 36 11.18 6.78 -28.88
N ILE A 37 12.38 6.37 -28.44
CA ILE A 37 12.55 5.15 -27.64
C ILE A 37 11.83 5.30 -26.27
N LEU A 38 11.95 6.46 -25.61
CA LEU A 38 11.23 6.73 -24.35
C LEU A 38 9.72 6.68 -24.52
N GLY A 39 9.18 7.19 -25.64
CA GLY A 39 7.76 7.11 -25.96
C GLY A 39 7.24 5.67 -26.06
N VAL A 40 8.00 4.78 -26.71
CA VAL A 40 7.65 3.35 -26.83
C VAL A 40 7.66 2.66 -25.46
N LEU A 41 8.66 2.94 -24.61
CA LEU A 41 8.75 2.35 -23.27
C LEU A 41 7.57 2.78 -22.37
N VAL A 42 7.24 4.07 -22.36
CA VAL A 42 6.14 4.61 -21.54
C VAL A 42 4.79 4.01 -21.96
N ALA A 43 4.55 3.86 -23.27
CA ALA A 43 3.30 3.29 -23.79
C ALA A 43 2.99 1.88 -23.24
N ILE A 44 4.02 1.06 -23.00
CA ILE A 44 3.86 -0.30 -22.46
C ILE A 44 3.76 -0.29 -20.93
N VAL A 45 4.54 0.57 -20.26
CA VAL A 45 4.68 0.56 -18.79
C VAL A 45 3.45 1.12 -18.08
N VAL A 46 2.90 2.23 -18.57
CA VAL A 46 1.78 2.93 -17.92
C VAL A 46 0.54 2.03 -17.70
N PRO A 47 0.00 1.31 -18.70
CA PRO A 47 -1.20 0.48 -18.48
C PRO A 47 -0.94 -0.70 -17.53
N LYS A 48 0.30 -1.23 -17.48
CA LYS A 48 0.64 -2.36 -16.61
C LYS A 48 0.71 -1.95 -15.14
N PHE A 49 1.12 -0.71 -14.86
CA PHE A 49 1.25 -0.21 -13.49
C PHE A 49 -0.11 -0.05 -12.79
N ALA A 50 -1.15 0.40 -13.51
CA ALA A 50 -2.50 0.56 -12.96
C ALA A 50 -3.08 -0.77 -12.44
N ASN A 51 -3.00 -1.83 -13.25
CA ASN A 51 -3.50 -3.17 -12.88
C ASN A 51 -2.69 -3.81 -11.74
N GLY A 52 -1.39 -3.48 -11.62
CA GLY A 52 -0.54 -3.99 -10.55
C GLY A 52 -0.95 -3.47 -9.18
N LYS A 53 -1.28 -2.17 -9.08
CA LYS A 53 -1.69 -1.53 -7.84
C LYS A 53 -2.98 -2.15 -7.29
N GLU A 54 -3.96 -2.36 -8.16
CA GLU A 54 -5.25 -2.95 -7.79
C GLU A 54 -5.10 -4.39 -7.28
N ARG A 55 -4.30 -5.21 -7.95
CA ARG A 55 -4.01 -6.58 -7.50
C ARG A 55 -3.31 -6.61 -6.15
N ALA A 56 -2.40 -5.67 -5.90
CA ALA A 56 -1.71 -5.54 -4.62
C ALA A 56 -2.68 -5.18 -3.49
N MET A 57 -3.62 -4.26 -3.73
CA MET A 57 -4.67 -3.90 -2.76
C MET A 57 -5.55 -5.11 -2.42
N VAL A 58 -6.05 -5.82 -3.44
CA VAL A 58 -6.88 -7.01 -3.24
C VAL A 58 -6.11 -8.11 -2.52
N ALA A 59 -4.82 -8.28 -2.81
CA ALA A 59 -3.96 -9.23 -2.10
C ALA A 59 -3.79 -8.86 -0.61
N ALA A 60 -3.62 -7.57 -0.30
CA ALA A 60 -3.55 -7.08 1.07
C ALA A 60 -4.85 -7.36 1.84
N MET A 61 -6.02 -7.02 1.27
CA MET A 61 -7.32 -7.32 1.87
C MET A 61 -7.52 -8.82 2.12
N LYS A 62 -7.11 -9.66 1.17
CA LYS A 62 -7.17 -11.12 1.34
C LYS A 62 -6.25 -11.61 2.46
N SER A 63 -5.08 -11.02 2.60
CA SER A 63 -4.16 -11.33 3.70
C SER A 63 -4.76 -10.92 5.04
N ASP A 64 -5.34 -9.73 5.13
CA ASP A 64 -5.97 -9.22 6.35
C ASP A 64 -7.12 -10.10 6.82
N LEU A 65 -7.99 -10.55 5.90
CA LEU A 65 -9.09 -11.48 6.25
C LEU A 65 -8.60 -12.87 6.66
N ARG A 66 -7.47 -13.34 6.12
CA ARG A 66 -6.84 -14.61 6.56
C ARG A 66 -6.18 -14.48 7.92
N ASN A 67 -5.59 -13.33 8.20
CA ASN A 67 -5.05 -13.03 9.53
C ASN A 67 -6.19 -12.91 10.55
N LEU A 68 -7.32 -12.29 10.18
CA LEU A 68 -8.52 -12.28 11.02
C LEU A 68 -9.01 -13.69 11.29
N LEU A 69 -9.08 -14.56 10.28
CA LEU A 69 -9.44 -15.97 10.47
C LEU A 69 -8.58 -16.65 11.53
N SER A 70 -7.26 -16.45 11.47
CA SER A 70 -6.35 -17.01 12.46
C SER A 70 -6.58 -16.42 13.87
N ALA A 71 -6.93 -15.14 13.96
CA ALA A 71 -7.23 -14.47 15.22
C ALA A 71 -8.56 -14.93 15.83
N GLU A 72 -9.60 -15.10 15.02
CA GLU A 72 -10.91 -15.64 15.43
C GLU A 72 -10.78 -17.08 15.95
N GLU A 73 -10.05 -17.94 15.26
CA GLU A 73 -9.79 -19.31 15.73
C GLU A 73 -8.99 -19.31 17.04
N ALA A 74 -7.98 -18.44 17.17
CA ALA A 74 -7.25 -18.29 18.41
C ALA A 74 -8.14 -17.78 19.56
N PHE A 75 -9.08 -16.87 19.29
CA PHE A 75 -10.04 -16.40 20.28
C PHE A 75 -11.02 -17.51 20.69
N TYR A 76 -11.54 -18.26 19.71
CA TYR A 76 -12.46 -19.37 19.93
C TYR A 76 -11.87 -20.45 20.83
N THR A 77 -10.59 -20.79 20.67
CA THR A 77 -9.94 -21.80 21.55
C THR A 77 -9.92 -21.40 23.03
N ASN A 78 -9.97 -20.11 23.34
CA ASN A 78 -9.94 -19.59 24.71
C ASN A 78 -11.34 -19.29 25.26
N ALA A 79 -12.23 -18.72 24.44
CA ALA A 79 -13.54 -18.23 24.86
C ALA A 79 -14.69 -19.18 24.53
N LEU A 80 -14.44 -20.22 23.71
CA LEU A 80 -15.45 -21.14 23.15
C LEU A 80 -16.58 -20.42 22.39
N THR A 81 -16.30 -19.21 21.92
CA THR A 81 -17.19 -18.37 21.13
C THR A 81 -16.35 -17.48 20.23
N TYR A 82 -16.89 -17.10 19.08
CA TYR A 82 -16.23 -16.15 18.17
C TYR A 82 -16.38 -14.72 18.67
N TYR A 83 -15.43 -13.86 18.31
CA TYR A 83 -15.46 -12.48 18.73
C TYR A 83 -16.50 -11.70 17.90
N ALA A 84 -17.28 -10.86 18.57
CA ALA A 84 -18.42 -10.15 17.97
C ALA A 84 -18.34 -8.62 18.14
N GLY A 85 -17.23 -8.10 18.64
CA GLY A 85 -17.06 -6.68 18.92
C GLY A 85 -16.44 -5.90 17.75
N PRO A 86 -16.18 -4.60 17.95
CA PRO A 86 -15.55 -3.75 16.94
C PRO A 86 -14.09 -4.15 16.69
N ILE A 87 -13.60 -3.92 15.48
CA ILE A 87 -12.16 -4.05 15.15
C ILE A 87 -11.61 -2.66 14.85
N PRO A 88 -10.42 -2.28 15.36
CA PRO A 88 -9.56 -3.04 16.29
C PRO A 88 -10.04 -2.96 17.76
N ASP A 89 -9.77 -4.00 18.56
CA ASP A 89 -10.08 -4.08 20.00
C ASP A 89 -8.93 -4.76 20.76
N PRO A 90 -8.48 -4.26 21.92
CA PRO A 90 -7.50 -4.92 22.78
C PRO A 90 -7.80 -6.39 23.15
N ALA A 91 -9.08 -6.79 23.16
CA ALA A 91 -9.52 -8.15 23.46
C ALA A 91 -9.16 -9.17 22.36
N MET A 92 -8.89 -8.70 21.14
CA MET A 92 -8.47 -9.53 20.02
C MET A 92 -7.19 -8.93 19.40
N PRO A 93 -6.03 -9.61 19.46
CA PRO A 93 -4.75 -9.10 18.95
C PRO A 93 -4.67 -9.15 17.42
N TYR A 94 -5.63 -8.52 16.75
CA TYR A 94 -5.73 -8.34 15.31
C TYR A 94 -5.91 -6.85 15.03
N SER A 95 -5.08 -6.32 14.13
CA SER A 95 -5.24 -4.97 13.58
C SER A 95 -5.21 -5.08 12.06
N PRO A 96 -6.20 -4.52 11.36
CA PRO A 96 -6.16 -4.48 9.91
C PRO A 96 -5.01 -3.59 9.43
N SER A 97 -4.59 -3.81 8.18
CA SER A 97 -3.57 -2.99 7.53
C SER A 97 -4.09 -1.56 7.29
N ALA A 98 -3.17 -0.62 7.08
CA ALA A 98 -3.53 0.75 6.72
C ALA A 98 -4.44 0.78 5.49
N ASP A 99 -5.41 1.69 5.48
CA ASP A 99 -6.44 1.86 4.43
C ASP A 99 -7.41 0.69 4.25
N ILE A 100 -7.44 -0.29 5.17
CA ILE A 100 -8.39 -1.41 5.15
C ILE A 100 -9.25 -1.35 6.42
N ALA A 101 -10.55 -1.19 6.25
CA ALA A 101 -11.52 -1.26 7.34
C ALA A 101 -12.15 -2.66 7.36
N VAL A 102 -12.10 -3.35 8.50
CA VAL A 102 -12.65 -4.69 8.66
C VAL A 102 -13.79 -4.66 9.66
N SER A 103 -14.91 -5.30 9.32
CA SER A 103 -16.10 -5.37 10.15
C SER A 103 -16.63 -6.80 10.21
N LEU A 104 -17.00 -7.24 11.41
CA LEU A 104 -17.63 -8.53 11.67
C LEU A 104 -19.16 -8.40 11.48
N SER A 105 -19.78 -9.48 11.04
CA SER A 105 -21.23 -9.57 10.80
C SER A 105 -21.67 -11.03 10.94
N ASN A 106 -22.96 -11.26 11.19
CA ASN A 106 -23.52 -12.60 11.33
C ASN A 106 -22.74 -13.49 12.32
N VAL A 107 -22.22 -12.91 13.41
CA VAL A 107 -21.46 -13.66 14.41
C VAL A 107 -22.40 -14.50 15.27
N THR A 108 -22.14 -15.80 15.32
CA THR A 108 -22.86 -16.79 16.11
C THR A 108 -21.87 -17.57 16.97
N ALA A 109 -22.37 -18.49 17.80
CA ALA A 109 -21.50 -19.35 18.60
C ALA A 109 -20.63 -20.31 17.76
N THR A 110 -20.99 -20.58 16.50
CA THR A 110 -20.33 -21.57 15.64
C THR A 110 -19.98 -21.05 14.25
N GLY A 111 -20.00 -19.73 14.06
CA GLY A 111 -19.65 -19.12 12.80
C GLY A 111 -19.61 -17.61 12.88
N TRP A 112 -18.98 -17.01 11.88
CA TRP A 112 -18.90 -15.55 11.74
C TRP A 112 -18.67 -15.21 10.27
N ALA A 113 -19.03 -13.99 9.89
CA ALA A 113 -18.64 -13.42 8.63
C ALA A 113 -17.92 -12.09 8.87
N ALA A 114 -17.02 -11.73 7.96
CA ALA A 114 -16.41 -10.41 7.98
C ALA A 114 -16.28 -9.84 6.58
N GLN A 115 -16.31 -8.51 6.52
CA GLN A 115 -16.05 -7.75 5.32
C GLN A 115 -14.87 -6.80 5.55
N ALA A 116 -13.93 -6.81 4.61
CA ALA A 116 -12.87 -5.83 4.46
C ALA A 116 -13.25 -4.85 3.36
N ILE A 117 -13.07 -3.55 3.61
CA ILE A 117 -13.30 -2.47 2.66
C ILE A 117 -12.02 -1.66 2.54
N HIS A 118 -11.55 -1.45 1.32
CA HIS A 118 -10.39 -0.61 1.08
C HIS A 118 -10.79 0.86 0.87
N ALA A 119 -10.27 1.76 1.71
CA ALA A 119 -10.73 3.14 1.82
C ALA A 119 -10.59 3.96 0.52
N SER A 120 -9.53 3.71 -0.26
CA SER A 120 -9.25 4.52 -1.47
C SER A 120 -9.83 3.94 -2.77
N SER A 121 -10.10 2.64 -2.82
CA SER A 121 -10.68 2.00 -4.02
C SER A 121 -12.17 1.66 -3.87
N GLY A 122 -12.69 1.63 -2.65
CA GLY A 122 -14.06 1.20 -2.36
C GLY A 122 -14.31 -0.30 -2.61
N ARG A 123 -13.28 -1.08 -2.94
CA ARG A 123 -13.42 -2.52 -3.14
C ARG A 123 -13.73 -3.19 -1.82
N THR A 124 -14.60 -4.20 -1.88
CA THR A 124 -14.96 -5.01 -0.74
C THR A 124 -14.55 -6.46 -0.95
N CYS A 125 -14.05 -7.08 0.11
CA CYS A 125 -13.81 -8.51 0.18
C CYS A 125 -14.53 -9.05 1.40
N ASP A 126 -15.05 -10.26 1.31
CA ASP A 126 -15.68 -10.91 2.44
C ASP A 126 -15.24 -12.36 2.59
N ILE A 127 -15.51 -12.88 3.79
CA ILE A 127 -15.29 -14.26 4.19
C ILE A 127 -16.41 -14.63 5.16
N PHE A 128 -16.82 -15.89 5.14
CA PHE A 128 -17.70 -16.46 6.15
C PHE A 128 -17.20 -17.85 6.55
N VAL A 129 -17.44 -18.20 7.81
CA VAL A 129 -17.04 -19.47 8.44
C VAL A 129 -18.21 -20.03 9.24
N GLY A 130 -18.32 -21.36 9.23
CA GLY A 130 -19.30 -22.11 10.01
C GLY A 130 -20.74 -21.77 9.66
N SER A 131 -21.57 -21.57 10.68
CA SER A 131 -23.02 -21.35 10.52
C SER A 131 -23.40 -19.93 10.06
N ALA A 132 -22.43 -19.04 9.83
CA ALA A 132 -22.71 -17.67 9.42
C ALA A 132 -23.14 -17.57 7.95
N ALA A 133 -24.10 -16.68 7.67
CA ALA A 133 -24.47 -16.35 6.30
C ALA A 133 -23.39 -15.48 5.63
N SER A 134 -23.12 -15.76 4.35
CA SER A 134 -22.24 -14.93 3.52
C SER A 134 -22.78 -13.50 3.36
N LEU A 135 -21.86 -12.54 3.23
CA LEU A 135 -22.16 -11.12 2.99
C LEU A 135 -22.29 -10.77 1.50
N GLY A 136 -22.02 -11.74 0.61
CA GLY A 136 -22.37 -11.65 -0.81
C GLY A 136 -21.30 -12.14 -1.78
N ALA A 137 -20.03 -11.77 -1.59
CA ALA A 137 -18.97 -12.10 -2.55
C ALA A 137 -18.45 -13.54 -2.39
N ALA A 138 -18.33 -14.02 -1.15
CA ALA A 138 -17.86 -15.36 -0.83
C ALA A 138 -19.00 -16.35 -0.98
N THR A 139 -18.79 -17.38 -1.81
CA THR A 139 -19.78 -18.45 -2.05
C THR A 139 -19.40 -19.76 -1.35
N LEU A 140 -18.16 -19.88 -0.89
CA LEU A 140 -17.62 -21.04 -0.20
C LEU A 140 -17.04 -20.63 1.15
N GLU A 141 -17.25 -21.47 2.15
CA GLU A 141 -16.76 -21.26 3.50
C GLU A 141 -15.23 -21.17 3.53
N GLY A 142 -14.70 -20.23 4.33
CA GLY A 142 -13.26 -20.05 4.51
C GLY A 142 -12.53 -19.47 3.29
N GLN A 143 -13.23 -19.22 2.19
CA GLN A 143 -12.64 -18.67 0.98
C GLN A 143 -12.88 -17.16 0.91
N VAL A 144 -11.81 -16.37 0.92
CA VAL A 144 -11.91 -14.92 0.73
C VAL A 144 -12.25 -14.61 -0.72
N ALA A 145 -13.38 -13.95 -0.93
CA ALA A 145 -13.79 -13.44 -2.23
C ALA A 145 -13.88 -11.92 -2.19
N CYS A 146 -13.73 -11.29 -3.36
CA CYS A 146 -13.79 -9.84 -3.50
C CYS A 146 -14.68 -9.48 -4.68
N THR A 147 -15.43 -8.39 -4.55
CA THR A 147 -16.22 -7.87 -5.67
C THR A 147 -15.27 -7.42 -6.79
N PRO A 148 -15.62 -7.65 -8.07
CA PRO A 148 -14.79 -7.29 -9.23
C PRO A 148 -14.44 -5.81 -9.29
#